data_AF-A0A8S2LGS3-F1
#
_entry.id   AF-A0A8S2LGS3-F1
#
_cell.length_a   1.000
_cell.length_b   1.000
_cell.length_c   1.000
_cell.angle_alpha   90.00
_cell.angle_beta   90.00
_cell.angle_gamma   90.00
#
_symmetry.space_group_name_H-M   'P 1'
#
loop_
_entity.id
_entity.type
_entity.pdbx_description
1 polymer ?
#
loop_
_entity_poly.entity_id
_entity_poly.type
_entity_poly.pdbx_seq_one_letter_code
_entity_poly.pdbx_strand_id
1 'polypeptide(L)'
;MFIYYILFYFSFNVLVFASPGDNHYLYRACLHHCKQINCSTSLGLRDFQEKQTFFEYIFQWSCQDECAYECMWKTVDNMEHKDEPIVQFHGKWPFTRLLGIQEPASTLFSVLNLLSNYIFGYRVLRRSLRYGVHPLYSMWIMFCLISMNAWVWSTIFHARDKPLTEKFDYIGAISLVFAQFACCIIRVGYRTKYMRLAKFATLSIFSFFLYHTYYLLFIKMDFGYNMKVNIVTGLLNVICWLLWSVCTAEIIDIFH
;
A
#
# COMPACT_ATOMS: atom_id res chain seq x y z
N MET A 1 -22.64 -18.95 21.05
CA MET A 1 -21.28 -18.40 20.90
C MET A 1 -21.25 -17.22 19.91
N PHE A 2 -22.27 -16.35 19.94
CA PHE A 2 -22.47 -15.23 18.98
C PHE A 2 -22.53 -13.86 19.67
N ILE A 3 -22.45 -13.84 21.00
CA ILE A 3 -22.66 -12.64 21.84
C ILE A 3 -21.33 -11.97 22.22
N TYR A 4 -20.20 -12.66 22.07
CA TYR A 4 -18.87 -12.09 22.37
C TYR A 4 -18.31 -11.15 21.29
N TYR A 5 -18.92 -11.11 20.09
CA TYR A 5 -18.49 -10.21 19.02
C TYR A 5 -19.12 -8.80 19.11
N ILE A 6 -20.12 -8.60 19.98
CA ILE A 6 -20.88 -7.34 20.04
C ILE A 6 -20.28 -6.35 21.05
N LEU A 7 -19.42 -6.80 21.98
CA LEU A 7 -18.89 -5.94 23.06
C LEU A 7 -17.50 -5.33 22.79
N PHE A 8 -16.97 -5.45 21.57
CA PHE A 8 -15.76 -4.70 21.15
C PHE A 8 -16.09 -3.56 20.17
N TYR A 9 -17.32 -3.04 20.21
CA TYR A 9 -17.69 -1.77 19.60
C TYR A 9 -17.54 -0.65 20.63
N PHE A 10 -16.36 -0.56 21.26
CA PHE A 10 -16.01 0.68 21.96
C PHE A 10 -15.81 1.75 20.89
N SER A 11 -16.68 2.74 20.98
CA SER A 11 -16.74 3.97 20.22
C SER A 11 -15.40 4.71 20.21
N PHE A 12 -14.56 4.41 19.22
CA PHE A 12 -13.47 5.30 18.84
C PHE A 12 -14.06 6.45 18.03
N ASN A 13 -14.38 7.55 18.73
CA ASN A 13 -14.39 8.86 18.09
C ASN A 13 -12.97 9.09 17.57
N VAL A 14 -12.71 8.76 16.30
CA VAL A 14 -11.46 9.09 15.65
C VAL A 14 -11.48 10.60 15.42
N LEU A 15 -10.87 11.32 16.35
CA LEU A 15 -10.48 12.71 16.11
C LEU A 15 -9.52 12.68 14.91
N VAL A 16 -9.97 13.19 13.77
CA VAL A 16 -9.12 13.37 12.59
C VAL A 16 -8.25 14.58 12.88
N PHE A 17 -7.10 14.35 13.48
CA PHE A 17 -6.08 15.39 13.61
C PHE A 17 -5.43 15.58 12.24
N ALA A 18 -5.53 16.80 11.71
CA ALA A 18 -4.67 17.19 10.59
C ALA A 18 -3.20 17.10 11.04
N SER A 19 -2.30 16.90 10.08
CA SER A 19 -0.87 16.76 10.37
C SER A 19 -0.37 18.03 11.07
N PRO A 20 0.66 17.95 11.94
CA PRO A 20 1.19 19.14 12.60
C PRO A 20 1.61 20.24 11.61
N GLY A 21 2.18 19.84 10.46
CA GLY A 21 2.55 20.77 9.39
C GLY A 21 1.35 21.47 8.74
N ASP A 22 0.22 20.78 8.60
CA ASP A 22 -1.02 21.36 8.02
C ASP A 22 -1.60 22.45 8.91
N ASN A 23 -1.37 22.33 10.23
CA ASN A 23 -1.77 23.31 11.22
C ASN A 23 -0.74 24.43 11.43
N HIS A 24 0.46 24.32 10.85
CA HIS A 24 1.52 25.29 11.05
C HIS A 24 1.16 26.66 10.46
N TYR A 25 1.39 27.73 11.23
CA TYR A 25 0.91 29.07 10.86
C TYR A 25 1.55 29.58 9.55
N LEU A 26 2.86 29.35 9.35
CA LEU A 26 3.56 29.73 8.12
C LEU A 26 3.00 29.01 6.91
N TYR A 27 2.76 27.70 7.06
CA TYR A 27 2.23 26.86 5.99
C TYR A 27 0.86 27.35 5.54
N ARG A 28 -0.06 27.56 6.49
CA ARG A 28 -1.43 28.02 6.22
C ARG A 28 -1.47 29.41 5.59
N ALA A 29 -0.67 30.35 6.12
CA ALA A 29 -0.60 31.71 5.59
C ALA A 29 -0.06 31.72 4.15
N CYS A 30 1.04 31.00 3.91
CA CYS A 30 1.63 30.86 2.57
C CYS A 30 0.63 30.20 1.60
N LEU A 31 0.02 29.09 2.00
CA LEU A 31 -0.89 28.32 1.15
C LEU A 31 -2.11 29.13 0.73
N HIS A 32 -2.72 29.85 1.68
CA HIS A 32 -3.86 30.71 1.40
C HIS A 32 -3.49 31.82 0.41
N HIS A 33 -2.38 32.50 0.64
CA HIS A 33 -1.91 33.58 -0.23
C HIS A 33 -1.56 33.08 -1.64
N CYS A 34 -0.80 31.98 -1.74
CA CYS A 34 -0.42 31.38 -3.02
C CYS A 34 -1.65 30.97 -3.85
N LYS A 35 -2.62 30.29 -3.24
CA LYS A 35 -3.85 29.86 -3.95
C LYS A 35 -4.68 31.03 -4.44
N GLN A 36 -4.76 32.13 -3.69
CA GLN A 36 -5.51 33.32 -4.08
C GLN A 36 -4.87 34.03 -5.28
N ILE A 37 -3.55 34.18 -5.30
CA ILE A 37 -2.87 34.91 -6.38
C ILE A 37 -2.73 34.03 -7.62
N ASN A 38 -2.20 32.82 -7.45
CA ASN A 38 -1.76 32.00 -8.57
C ASN A 38 -2.88 31.10 -9.11
N CYS A 39 -3.79 30.60 -8.26
CA CYS A 39 -4.72 29.56 -8.67
C CYS A 39 -6.19 30.02 -8.81
N SER A 40 -6.52 31.25 -8.39
CA SER A 40 -7.89 31.77 -8.44
C SER A 40 -8.13 32.76 -9.58
N THR A 41 -7.08 33.33 -10.17
CA THR A 41 -7.17 34.26 -11.30
C THR A 41 -6.88 33.56 -12.61
N SER A 42 -7.54 33.98 -13.70
CA SER A 42 -7.28 33.44 -15.05
C SER A 42 -5.84 33.71 -15.51
N LEU A 43 -5.30 34.88 -15.16
CA LEU A 43 -3.90 35.23 -15.44
C LEU A 43 -2.93 34.33 -14.68
N GLY A 44 -3.17 34.07 -13.39
CA GLY A 44 -2.33 33.19 -12.57
C GLY A 44 -2.37 31.74 -13.06
N LEU A 45 -3.55 31.23 -13.42
CA LEU A 45 -3.69 29.88 -13.97
C LEU A 45 -2.96 29.74 -15.31
N ARG A 46 -2.99 30.78 -16.16
CA ARG A 46 -2.24 30.80 -17.42
C ARG A 46 -0.73 30.84 -17.17
N ASP A 47 -0.25 31.66 -16.24
CA ASP A 47 1.17 31.72 -15.87
C ASP A 47 1.66 30.37 -15.31
N PHE A 48 0.85 29.70 -14.49
CA PHE A 48 1.12 28.34 -14.04
C PHE A 48 1.25 27.36 -15.22
N GLN A 49 0.30 27.37 -16.16
CA GLN A 49 0.33 26.48 -17.32
C GLN A 49 1.55 26.73 -18.22
N GLU A 50 1.96 27.99 -18.39
CA GLU A 50 3.14 28.35 -19.19
C GLU A 50 4.46 27.91 -18.52
N LYS A 51 4.49 27.86 -17.19
CA LYS A 51 5.67 27.42 -16.40
C LYS A 51 5.71 25.93 -16.12
N GLN A 52 4.59 25.22 -16.28
CA GLN A 52 4.49 23.81 -15.95
C GLN A 52 5.43 22.97 -16.84
N THR A 53 6.28 22.16 -16.20
CA THR A 53 7.17 21.25 -16.92
C THR A 53 6.42 20.08 -17.53
N PHE A 54 7.02 19.44 -18.54
CA PHE A 54 6.45 18.25 -19.19
C PHE A 54 6.14 17.13 -18.18
N PHE A 55 7.03 16.87 -17.23
CA PHE A 55 6.82 15.85 -16.21
C PHE A 55 5.69 16.22 -15.25
N GLU A 56 5.60 17.49 -14.84
CA GLU A 56 4.52 17.95 -13.97
C GLU A 56 3.15 17.80 -14.63
N TYR A 57 3.09 18.10 -15.93
CA TYR A 57 1.88 17.90 -16.73
C TYR A 57 1.48 16.41 -16.80
N ILE A 58 2.43 15.52 -17.11
CA ILE A 58 2.18 14.06 -17.17
C ILE A 58 1.66 13.53 -15.84
N PHE A 59 2.27 13.93 -14.73
CA PHE A 59 1.86 13.51 -13.39
C PHE A 59 0.66 14.31 -12.84
N GLN A 60 0.04 15.16 -13.67
CA GLN A 60 -1.17 15.90 -13.31
C GLN A 60 -0.99 16.71 -12.03
N TRP A 61 0.12 17.41 -11.91
CA TRP A 61 0.33 18.40 -10.85
C TRP A 61 -0.56 19.62 -11.13
N SER A 62 -1.37 20.00 -10.15
CA SER A 62 -2.22 21.18 -10.24
C SER A 62 -1.56 22.38 -9.60
N CYS A 63 -2.00 23.59 -9.96
CA CYS A 63 -1.55 24.82 -9.30
C CYS A 63 -1.68 24.75 -7.77
N GLN A 64 -2.73 24.09 -7.27
CA GLN A 64 -2.93 23.93 -5.82
C GLN A 64 -1.90 22.99 -5.19
N ASP A 65 -1.49 21.95 -5.91
CA ASP A 65 -0.44 21.03 -5.45
C ASP A 65 0.91 21.74 -5.43
N GLU A 66 1.21 22.60 -6.42
CA GLU A 66 2.43 23.41 -6.44
C GLU A 66 2.47 24.38 -5.26
N CYS A 67 1.38 25.12 -5.01
CA CYS A 67 1.30 25.98 -3.83
C CYS A 67 1.48 25.19 -2.53
N ALA A 68 0.91 23.99 -2.42
CA ALA A 68 1.09 23.14 -1.26
C ALA A 68 2.55 22.69 -1.08
N TYR A 69 3.20 22.30 -2.17
CA TYR A 69 4.59 21.85 -2.19
C TYR A 69 5.57 22.99 -1.85
N GLU A 70 5.45 24.14 -2.49
CA GLU A 70 6.32 25.29 -2.23
C GLU A 70 6.17 25.80 -0.79
N CYS A 71 4.94 25.91 -0.29
CA CYS A 71 4.70 26.37 1.07
C CYS A 71 5.15 25.36 2.12
N MET A 72 5.09 24.06 1.82
CA MET A 72 5.67 23.01 2.66
C MET A 72 7.18 23.24 2.80
N TRP A 73 7.91 23.35 1.69
CA TRP A 73 9.36 23.56 1.73
C TRP A 73 9.76 24.89 2.39
N LYS A 74 9.06 26.00 2.11
CA LYS A 74 9.28 27.27 2.85
C LYS A 74 9.12 27.12 4.37
N THR A 75 8.19 26.27 4.79
CA THR A 75 7.96 26.02 6.22
C THR A 75 9.06 25.13 6.79
N VAL A 76 9.46 24.08 6.07
CA VAL A 76 10.59 23.20 6.43
C VAL A 76 11.88 24.00 6.56
N ASP A 77 12.20 24.84 5.56
CA ASP A 77 13.38 25.71 5.60
C ASP A 77 13.34 26.60 6.86
N ASN A 78 12.19 27.19 7.20
CA ASN A 78 12.07 28.01 8.41
C ASN A 78 12.30 27.21 9.70
N MET A 79 11.81 25.97 9.77
CA MET A 79 12.01 25.07 10.92
C MET A 79 13.49 24.72 11.05
N GLU A 80 14.16 24.36 9.95
CA GLU A 80 15.59 24.07 9.93
C GLU A 80 16.42 25.26 10.41
N HIS A 81 16.12 26.48 9.95
CA HIS A 81 16.81 27.69 10.40
C HIS A 81 16.63 28.01 11.89
N LYS A 82 15.60 27.46 12.52
CA LYS A 82 15.30 27.62 13.96
C LYS A 82 15.71 26.40 14.79
N ASP A 83 16.35 25.40 14.18
CA ASP A 83 16.64 24.10 14.80
C ASP A 83 15.38 23.40 15.36
N GLU A 84 14.23 23.61 14.73
CA GLU A 84 12.96 22.95 15.08
C GLU A 84 12.83 21.59 14.38
N PRO A 85 12.20 20.59 15.02
CA PRO A 85 11.99 19.29 14.39
C PRO A 85 11.05 19.40 13.18
N ILE A 86 11.46 18.82 12.06
CA ILE A 86 10.62 18.70 10.86
C ILE A 86 9.39 17.85 11.19
N VAL A 87 8.24 18.26 10.68
CA VAL A 87 6.95 17.60 10.91
C VAL A 87 6.33 17.10 9.60
N GLN A 88 5.29 16.27 9.73
CA GLN A 88 4.52 15.78 8.60
C GLN A 88 3.52 16.81 8.08
N PHE A 89 3.31 16.82 6.77
CA PHE A 89 2.30 17.58 6.02
C PHE A 89 1.43 16.60 5.24
N HIS A 90 0.11 16.75 5.29
CA HIS A 90 -0.86 15.84 4.66
C HIS A 90 -0.61 14.34 4.95
N GLY A 91 -0.17 14.02 6.17
CA GLY A 91 0.13 12.67 6.64
C GLY A 91 1.47 12.12 6.16
N LYS A 92 2.30 12.94 5.50
CA LYS A 92 3.55 12.52 4.86
C LYS A 92 4.74 13.37 5.31
N TRP A 93 5.92 12.78 5.27
CA TRP A 93 7.17 13.52 5.41
C TRP A 93 7.43 14.37 4.15
N PRO A 94 8.06 15.54 4.28
CA PRO A 94 8.39 16.37 3.12
C PRO A 94 9.44 15.67 2.26
N PHE A 95 9.06 15.28 1.04
CA PHE A 95 9.96 14.67 0.08
C PHE A 95 10.26 15.62 -1.08
N THR A 96 11.51 15.66 -1.51
CA THR A 96 11.90 16.43 -2.68
C THR A 96 11.46 15.66 -3.92
N ARG A 97 10.69 16.32 -4.78
CA ARG A 97 10.24 15.74 -6.04
C ARG A 97 11.40 15.58 -7.02
N LEU A 98 11.37 14.51 -7.81
CA LEU A 98 12.33 14.27 -8.89
C LEU A 98 11.57 13.95 -10.18
N LEU A 99 11.73 14.77 -11.22
CA LEU A 99 11.05 14.58 -12.51
C LEU A 99 9.52 14.38 -12.35
N GLY A 100 8.91 15.17 -11.47
CA GLY A 100 7.48 15.08 -11.15
C GLY A 100 7.06 13.90 -10.27
N ILE A 101 7.96 12.97 -9.93
CA ILE A 101 7.69 11.88 -8.99
C ILE A 101 7.66 12.42 -7.56
N GLN A 102 6.58 12.10 -6.83
CA GLN A 102 6.36 12.54 -5.47
C GLN A 102 7.32 11.88 -4.46
N GLU A 103 7.49 10.56 -4.54
CA GLU A 103 8.33 9.78 -3.61
C GLU A 103 9.35 8.91 -4.37
N PRO A 104 10.46 9.51 -4.88
CA PRO A 104 11.34 8.84 -5.85
C PRO A 104 11.90 7.49 -5.39
N ALA A 105 12.33 7.42 -4.13
CA ALA A 105 12.87 6.18 -3.56
C ALA A 105 11.79 5.08 -3.47
N SER A 106 10.61 5.40 -2.91
CA SER A 106 9.50 4.46 -2.78
C SER A 106 9.00 3.96 -4.14
N THR A 107 8.91 4.85 -5.14
CA THR A 107 8.58 4.48 -6.52
C THR A 107 9.62 3.52 -7.11
N LEU A 108 10.91 3.84 -6.98
CA LEU A 108 11.98 2.98 -7.48
C LEU A 108 11.96 1.59 -6.83
N PHE A 109 11.85 1.52 -5.51
CA PHE A 109 11.80 0.22 -4.80
C PHE A 109 10.54 -0.57 -5.16
N SER A 110 9.41 0.08 -5.44
CA SER A 110 8.20 -0.58 -5.92
C SER A 110 8.40 -1.19 -7.32
N VAL A 111 9.04 -0.46 -8.23
CA VAL A 111 9.41 -0.96 -9.57
C VAL A 111 10.36 -2.15 -9.46
N LEU A 112 11.38 -2.06 -8.60
CA LEU A 112 12.32 -3.17 -8.40
C LEU A 112 11.63 -4.41 -7.83
N ASN A 113 10.67 -4.25 -6.91
CA ASN A 113 9.86 -5.35 -6.40
C ASN A 113 8.95 -5.96 -7.48
N LEU A 114 8.34 -5.13 -8.33
CA LEU A 114 7.57 -5.59 -9.49
C LEU A 114 8.44 -6.44 -10.43
N LEU A 115 9.61 -5.93 -10.79
CA LEU A 115 10.57 -6.61 -11.66
C LEU A 115 11.06 -7.92 -11.03
N SER A 116 11.34 -7.93 -9.73
CA SER A 116 11.75 -9.14 -9.01
C SER A 116 10.66 -10.22 -9.08
N ASN A 117 9.40 -9.86 -8.79
CA ASN A 117 8.27 -10.78 -8.87
C ASN A 117 8.03 -11.30 -10.29
N TYR A 118 8.24 -10.47 -11.30
CA TYR A 118 8.15 -10.90 -12.70
C TYR A 118 9.29 -11.84 -13.09
N ILE A 119 10.53 -11.45 -12.81
CA ILE A 119 11.73 -12.16 -13.28
C ILE A 119 11.94 -13.45 -12.49
N PHE A 120 12.04 -13.36 -11.16
CA PHE A 120 12.40 -14.47 -10.29
C PHE A 120 11.19 -15.27 -9.81
N GLY A 121 10.01 -14.65 -9.76
CA GLY A 121 8.75 -15.35 -9.49
C GLY A 121 8.16 -15.94 -10.78
N TYR A 122 7.45 -15.12 -11.54
CA TYR A 122 6.61 -15.56 -12.65
C TYR A 122 7.40 -16.27 -13.76
N ARG A 123 8.49 -15.68 -14.28
CA ARG A 123 9.24 -16.27 -15.40
C ARG A 123 9.94 -17.56 -15.03
N VAL A 124 10.62 -17.60 -13.87
CA VAL A 124 11.28 -18.82 -13.38
C VAL A 124 10.24 -19.91 -13.15
N LEU A 125 9.13 -19.60 -12.48
CA LEU A 125 8.11 -20.61 -12.18
C LEU A 125 7.49 -21.23 -13.44
N ARG A 126 7.22 -20.42 -14.47
CA ARG A 126 6.75 -20.95 -15.78
C ARG A 126 7.77 -21.82 -16.50
N ARG A 127 9.07 -21.62 -16.26
CA ARG A 127 10.14 -22.43 -16.86
C ARG A 127 10.37 -23.73 -16.07
N SER A 128 10.27 -23.67 -14.75
CA SER A 128 10.57 -24.79 -13.85
C SER A 128 9.40 -25.74 -13.65
N LEU A 129 8.15 -25.23 -13.71
CA LEU A 129 6.95 -26.02 -13.47
C LEU A 129 6.10 -26.13 -14.74
N ARG A 130 5.54 -27.31 -15.00
CA ARG A 130 4.64 -27.56 -16.13
C ARG A 130 3.18 -27.46 -15.69
N TYR A 131 2.37 -26.70 -16.43
CA TYR A 131 0.92 -26.66 -16.26
C TYR A 131 0.31 -28.06 -16.46
N GLY A 132 -0.70 -28.39 -15.66
CA GLY A 132 -1.35 -29.71 -15.67
C GLY A 132 -0.54 -30.84 -15.01
N VAL A 133 0.77 -30.65 -14.79
CA VAL A 133 1.64 -31.63 -14.11
C VAL A 133 1.85 -31.24 -12.65
N HIS A 134 2.28 -30.00 -12.39
CA HIS A 134 2.50 -29.57 -11.01
C HIS A 134 1.18 -29.13 -10.36
N PRO A 135 0.74 -29.79 -9.28
CA PRO A 135 -0.61 -29.65 -8.74
C PRO A 135 -0.88 -28.28 -8.08
N LEU A 136 0.17 -27.57 -7.67
CA LEU A 136 0.07 -26.21 -7.12
C LEU A 136 0.51 -25.13 -8.12
N TYR A 137 0.68 -25.46 -9.41
CA TYR A 137 1.13 -24.50 -10.43
C TYR A 137 0.26 -23.23 -10.46
N SER A 138 -1.05 -23.40 -10.57
CA SER A 138 -1.99 -22.27 -10.70
C SER A 138 -1.97 -21.38 -9.46
N MET A 139 -1.83 -21.96 -8.27
CA MET A 139 -1.72 -21.20 -7.02
C MET A 139 -0.51 -20.26 -7.05
N TRP A 140 0.68 -20.79 -7.40
CA TRP A 140 1.89 -19.98 -7.43
C TRP A 140 1.91 -18.94 -8.55
N ILE A 141 1.33 -19.25 -9.72
CA ILE A 141 1.15 -18.26 -10.79
C ILE A 141 0.22 -17.14 -10.33
N MET A 142 -0.92 -17.47 -9.72
CA MET A 142 -1.85 -16.46 -9.19
C MET A 142 -1.19 -15.59 -8.13
N PHE A 143 -0.40 -16.17 -7.24
CA PHE A 143 0.37 -15.41 -6.25
C PHE A 143 1.33 -14.41 -6.90
N CYS A 144 2.07 -14.82 -7.95
CA CYS A 144 2.96 -13.92 -8.69
C CYS A 144 2.17 -12.78 -9.36
N LEU A 145 1.01 -13.09 -9.98
CA LEU A 145 0.17 -12.09 -10.63
C LEU A 145 -0.39 -11.06 -9.64
N ILE A 146 -0.88 -11.52 -8.48
CA ILE A 146 -1.35 -10.65 -7.38
C ILE A 146 -0.20 -9.76 -6.90
N SER A 147 0.98 -10.34 -6.71
CA SER A 147 2.16 -9.60 -6.25
C SER A 147 2.56 -8.51 -7.23
N MET A 148 2.63 -8.83 -8.53
CA MET A 148 2.92 -7.83 -9.56
C MET A 148 1.85 -6.74 -9.59
N ASN A 149 0.56 -7.07 -9.50
CA ASN A 149 -0.50 -6.07 -9.46
C ASN A 149 -0.37 -5.13 -8.26
N ALA A 150 -0.06 -5.65 -7.07
CA ALA A 150 0.15 -4.83 -5.88
C ALA A 150 1.31 -3.84 -6.05
N TRP A 151 2.45 -4.30 -6.58
CA TRP A 151 3.60 -3.43 -6.81
C TRP A 151 3.40 -2.41 -7.94
N VAL A 152 2.54 -2.71 -8.93
CA VAL A 152 2.09 -1.71 -9.92
C VAL A 152 1.33 -0.59 -9.23
N TRP A 153 0.35 -0.91 -8.39
CA TRP A 153 -0.42 0.11 -7.68
C TRP A 153 0.44 0.92 -6.70
N SER A 154 1.37 0.27 -6.01
CA SER A 154 2.35 0.94 -5.15
C SER A 154 3.26 1.89 -5.94
N THR A 155 3.74 1.46 -7.11
CA THR A 155 4.52 2.32 -8.01
C THR A 155 3.72 3.56 -8.42
N ILE A 156 2.45 3.38 -8.84
CA ILE A 156 1.58 4.48 -9.28
C ILE A 156 1.32 5.45 -8.14
N PHE A 157 0.98 4.94 -6.94
CA PHE A 157 0.70 5.75 -5.75
C PHE A 157 1.90 6.58 -5.31
N HIS A 158 3.08 5.96 -5.16
CA HIS A 158 4.29 6.68 -4.75
C HIS A 158 4.80 7.64 -5.83
N ALA A 159 4.54 7.32 -7.12
CA ALA A 159 4.84 8.24 -8.20
C ALA A 159 3.93 9.48 -8.12
N ARG A 160 2.63 9.24 -7.95
CA ARG A 160 1.63 10.29 -7.82
C ARG A 160 0.48 9.88 -6.91
N ASP A 161 0.43 10.57 -5.77
CA ASP A 161 -0.61 10.37 -4.79
C ASP A 161 -1.92 11.04 -5.25
N LYS A 162 -2.98 10.24 -5.30
CA LYS A 162 -4.38 10.64 -5.52
C LYS A 162 -5.26 9.73 -4.66
N PRO A 163 -6.47 10.18 -4.25
CA PRO A 163 -7.36 9.37 -3.42
C PRO A 163 -7.68 7.97 -3.98
N LEU A 164 -7.69 7.83 -5.31
CA LEU A 164 -7.92 6.54 -5.96
C LEU A 164 -6.66 5.66 -5.96
N THR A 165 -5.49 6.23 -6.24
CA THR A 165 -4.22 5.48 -6.28
C THR A 165 -3.85 4.99 -4.88
N GLU A 166 -4.11 5.82 -3.86
CA GLU A 166 -3.98 5.46 -2.45
C GLU A 166 -4.83 4.24 -2.09
N LYS A 167 -6.14 4.26 -2.41
CA LYS A 167 -7.01 3.11 -2.14
C LYS A 167 -6.49 1.84 -2.80
N PHE A 168 -6.05 1.91 -4.06
CA PHE A 168 -5.57 0.73 -4.76
C PHE A 168 -4.22 0.21 -4.28
N ASP A 169 -3.32 1.08 -3.82
CA ASP A 169 -2.08 0.66 -3.18
C ASP A 169 -2.38 -0.15 -1.90
N TYR A 170 -3.27 0.35 -1.06
CA TYR A 170 -3.69 -0.33 0.17
C TYR A 170 -4.39 -1.67 -0.11
N ILE A 171 -5.28 -1.71 -1.10
CA ILE A 171 -5.91 -2.96 -1.57
C ILE A 171 -4.87 -3.92 -2.14
N GLY A 172 -3.87 -3.41 -2.87
CA GLY A 172 -2.73 -4.17 -3.34
C GLY A 172 -1.95 -4.81 -2.20
N ALA A 173 -1.56 -4.03 -1.20
CA ALA A 173 -0.83 -4.48 -0.02
C ALA A 173 -1.57 -5.58 0.75
N ILE A 174 -2.87 -5.41 1.00
CA ILE A 174 -3.65 -6.46 1.69
C ILE A 174 -3.89 -7.69 0.82
N SER A 175 -4.06 -7.52 -0.50
CA SER A 175 -4.18 -8.66 -1.42
C SER A 175 -2.93 -9.56 -1.38
N LEU A 176 -1.75 -8.96 -1.27
CA LEU A 176 -0.47 -9.66 -1.09
C LEU A 176 -0.45 -10.50 0.19
N VAL A 177 -0.75 -9.89 1.33
CA VAL A 177 -0.75 -10.56 2.65
C VAL A 177 -1.76 -11.72 2.67
N PHE A 178 -2.96 -11.49 2.15
CA PHE A 178 -4.01 -12.51 2.08
C PHE A 178 -3.65 -13.65 1.15
N ALA A 179 -3.07 -13.35 -0.02
CA ALA A 179 -2.62 -14.37 -0.96
C ALA A 179 -1.49 -15.22 -0.38
N GLN A 180 -0.53 -14.62 0.34
CA GLN A 180 0.52 -15.37 1.04
C GLN A 180 -0.06 -16.32 2.07
N PHE A 181 -0.98 -15.83 2.91
CA PHE A 181 -1.60 -16.66 3.95
C PHE A 181 -2.41 -17.80 3.36
N ALA A 182 -3.22 -17.53 2.32
CA ALA A 182 -3.95 -18.55 1.57
C ALA A 182 -3.01 -19.60 0.96
N CYS A 183 -1.87 -19.18 0.39
CA CYS A 183 -0.85 -20.10 -0.12
C CYS A 183 -0.28 -20.99 0.99
N CYS A 184 0.00 -20.45 2.18
CA CYS A 184 0.45 -21.25 3.33
C CYS A 184 -0.58 -22.33 3.68
N ILE A 185 -1.85 -21.94 3.85
CA ILE A 185 -2.94 -22.86 4.23
C ILE A 185 -3.10 -23.99 3.20
N ILE A 186 -3.12 -23.66 1.90
CA ILE A 186 -3.17 -24.68 0.84
C ILE A 186 -1.92 -25.55 0.85
N ARG A 187 -0.73 -24.99 1.06
CA ARG A 187 0.53 -25.75 1.08
C ARG A 187 0.61 -26.74 2.23
N VAL A 188 0.16 -26.35 3.42
CA VAL A 188 0.06 -27.19 4.62
C VAL A 188 -0.98 -28.30 4.42
N GLY A 189 -2.13 -27.98 3.83
CA GLY A 189 -3.18 -28.96 3.56
C GLY A 189 -2.85 -29.94 2.43
N TYR A 190 -1.92 -29.59 1.54
CA TYR A 190 -1.59 -30.37 0.35
C TYR A 190 -1.08 -31.78 0.68
N ARG A 191 -1.65 -32.80 0.01
CA ARG A 191 -1.40 -34.25 0.25
C ARG A 191 -1.67 -34.72 1.69
N THR A 192 -2.45 -33.97 2.46
CA THR A 192 -2.94 -34.41 3.78
C THR A 192 -4.45 -34.65 3.75
N LYS A 193 -4.99 -35.29 4.80
CA LYS A 193 -6.44 -35.41 5.01
C LYS A 193 -7.15 -34.05 5.18
N TYR A 194 -6.40 -32.97 5.44
CA TYR A 194 -6.92 -31.63 5.71
C TYR A 194 -7.09 -30.76 4.45
N MET A 195 -6.81 -31.26 3.24
CA MET A 195 -6.92 -30.47 2.00
C MET A 195 -8.31 -29.83 1.80
N ARG A 196 -9.39 -30.55 2.14
CA ARG A 196 -10.75 -29.98 2.04
C ARG A 196 -10.94 -28.79 2.96
N LEU A 197 -10.49 -28.92 4.22
CA LEU A 197 -10.53 -27.83 5.19
C LEU A 197 -9.70 -26.63 4.74
N ALA A 198 -8.49 -26.87 4.20
CA ALA A 198 -7.63 -25.82 3.66
C ALA A 198 -8.30 -25.03 2.52
N LYS A 199 -9.03 -25.71 1.62
CA LYS A 199 -9.80 -25.06 0.56
C LYS A 199 -10.94 -24.21 1.12
N PHE A 200 -11.69 -24.72 2.10
CA PHE A 200 -12.76 -23.95 2.75
C PHE A 200 -12.21 -22.71 3.46
N ALA A 201 -11.13 -22.87 4.22
CA ALA A 201 -10.46 -21.75 4.89
C ALA A 201 -9.98 -20.69 3.87
N THR A 202 -9.39 -21.13 2.76
CA THR A 202 -8.96 -20.23 1.66
C THR A 202 -10.14 -19.47 1.05
N LEU A 203 -11.28 -20.13 0.85
CA LEU A 203 -12.49 -19.47 0.36
C LEU A 203 -13.00 -18.44 1.36
N SER A 204 -13.00 -18.75 2.66
CA SER A 204 -13.38 -17.80 3.71
C SER A 204 -12.46 -16.57 3.76
N ILE A 205 -11.15 -16.78 3.63
CA ILE A 205 -10.14 -15.70 3.53
C ILE A 205 -10.45 -14.81 2.31
N PHE A 206 -10.73 -15.42 1.15
CA PHE A 206 -11.07 -14.69 -0.06
C PHE A 206 -12.37 -13.89 0.08
N SER A 207 -13.42 -14.48 0.67
CA SER A 207 -14.68 -13.78 0.94
C SER A 207 -14.48 -12.58 1.87
N PHE A 208 -13.65 -12.72 2.91
CA PHE A 208 -13.30 -11.60 3.78
C PHE A 208 -12.52 -10.53 3.03
N PHE A 209 -11.56 -10.90 2.18
CA PHE A 209 -10.82 -9.95 1.34
C PHE A 209 -11.75 -9.13 0.43
N LEU A 210 -12.75 -9.77 -0.19
CA LEU A 210 -13.75 -9.07 -1.01
C LEU A 210 -14.56 -8.06 -0.20
N TYR A 211 -15.05 -8.47 0.98
CA TYR A 211 -15.75 -7.58 1.89
C TYR A 211 -14.87 -6.41 2.36
N HIS A 212 -13.62 -6.69 2.73
CA HIS A 212 -12.67 -5.68 3.19
C HIS A 212 -12.35 -4.68 2.07
N THR A 213 -12.15 -5.16 0.85
CA THR A 213 -11.94 -4.33 -0.34
C THR A 213 -13.15 -3.42 -0.60
N TYR A 214 -14.36 -3.97 -0.53
CA TYR A 214 -15.59 -3.19 -0.65
C TYR A 214 -15.68 -2.09 0.43
N TYR A 215 -15.36 -2.42 1.68
CA TYR A 215 -15.35 -1.46 2.79
C TYR A 215 -14.37 -0.30 2.54
N LEU A 216 -13.14 -0.58 2.12
CA LEU A 216 -12.13 0.44 1.84
C LEU A 216 -12.50 1.33 0.64
N LEU A 217 -13.08 0.73 -0.41
CA LEU A 217 -13.44 1.47 -1.61
C LEU A 217 -14.65 2.38 -1.39
N PHE A 218 -15.70 1.87 -0.75
CA PHE A 218 -17.03 2.47 -0.79
C PHE A 218 -17.59 2.94 0.55
N ILE A 219 -17.08 2.44 1.69
CA ILE A 219 -17.60 2.81 3.01
C ILE A 219 -16.68 3.85 3.65
N LYS A 220 -15.47 3.45 4.04
CA LYS A 220 -14.52 4.31 4.75
C LYS A 220 -13.10 3.80 4.55
N MET A 221 -12.23 4.68 4.07
CA MET A 221 -10.79 4.45 4.08
C MET A 221 -10.27 4.63 5.51
N ASP A 222 -10.19 3.54 6.27
CA ASP A 222 -9.70 3.54 7.64
C ASP A 222 -8.32 2.90 7.71
N PHE A 223 -7.29 3.74 7.74
CA PHE A 223 -5.88 3.33 7.73
C PHE A 223 -5.52 2.46 8.93
N GLY A 224 -6.02 2.81 10.12
CA GLY A 224 -5.77 2.06 11.34
C GLY A 224 -6.38 0.67 11.30
N TYR A 225 -7.61 0.55 10.78
CA TYR A 225 -8.25 -0.74 10.54
C TYR A 225 -7.49 -1.58 9.49
N ASN A 226 -7.16 -1.01 8.33
CA ASN A 226 -6.40 -1.73 7.30
C ASN A 226 -5.05 -2.22 7.82
N MET A 227 -4.32 -1.38 8.57
CA MET A 227 -3.04 -1.75 9.17
C MET A 227 -3.18 -2.89 10.16
N LYS A 228 -4.19 -2.85 11.05
CA LYS A 228 -4.46 -3.95 11.99
C LYS A 228 -4.74 -5.27 11.27
N VAL A 229 -5.59 -5.25 10.25
CA VAL A 229 -5.91 -6.45 9.46
C VAL A 229 -4.67 -7.02 8.78
N ASN A 230 -3.83 -6.16 8.19
CA ASN A 230 -2.56 -6.58 7.58
C ASN A 230 -1.60 -7.19 8.59
N ILE A 231 -1.38 -6.54 9.75
CA ILE A 231 -0.46 -7.02 10.78
C ILE A 231 -0.94 -8.36 11.33
N VAL A 232 -2.21 -8.48 11.70
CA VAL A 232 -2.77 -9.73 12.26
C VAL A 232 -2.63 -10.87 11.25
N THR A 233 -3.02 -10.65 10.00
CA THR A 233 -2.94 -11.68 8.95
C THR A 233 -1.49 -12.04 8.62
N GLY A 234 -0.60 -11.05 8.59
CA GLY A 234 0.84 -11.24 8.39
C GLY A 234 1.48 -12.07 9.51
N LEU A 235 1.15 -11.80 10.77
CA LEU A 235 1.64 -12.59 11.91
C LEU A 235 1.13 -14.03 11.84
N LEU A 236 -0.15 -14.24 11.53
CA LEU A 236 -0.71 -15.59 11.33
C LEU A 236 0.00 -16.34 10.19
N ASN A 237 0.31 -15.65 9.09
CA ASN A 237 1.07 -16.21 7.97
C ASN A 237 2.49 -16.61 8.39
N VAL A 238 3.21 -15.74 9.11
CA VAL A 238 4.57 -16.03 9.59
C VAL A 238 4.55 -17.24 10.54
N ILE A 239 3.63 -17.28 11.51
CA ILE A 239 3.47 -18.42 12.43
C ILE A 239 3.17 -19.70 11.64
N CYS A 240 2.26 -19.65 10.66
CA CYS A 240 1.92 -20.78 9.79
C CYS A 240 3.16 -21.34 9.08
N TRP A 241 3.96 -20.47 8.46
CA TRP A 241 5.18 -20.90 7.76
C TRP A 241 6.24 -21.46 8.69
N LEU A 242 6.45 -20.83 9.86
CA LEU A 242 7.43 -21.32 10.85
C LEU A 242 7.05 -22.71 11.35
N LEU A 243 5.79 -22.92 11.73
CA LEU A 243 5.29 -24.24 12.16
C LEU A 243 5.43 -25.26 11.04
N TRP A 244 5.06 -24.90 9.81
CA TRP A 244 5.20 -25.80 8.67
C TRP A 244 6.65 -26.19 8.41
N SER A 245 7.59 -25.25 8.48
CA SER A 245 9.02 -25.50 8.28
C SER A 245 9.60 -26.42 9.36
N VAL A 246 9.29 -26.17 10.65
CA VAL A 246 9.75 -27.02 11.76
C VAL A 246 9.20 -28.45 11.63
N CYS A 247 7.89 -28.60 11.45
CA CYS A 247 7.27 -29.91 11.28
C CYS A 247 7.78 -30.67 10.05
N THR A 248 8.19 -29.95 8.98
CA THR A 248 8.74 -30.59 7.78
C THR A 248 10.21 -30.98 7.97
N ALA A 249 11.00 -30.18 8.68
CA ALA A 249 12.40 -30.48 8.98
C ALA A 249 12.52 -31.74 9.85
N GLU A 250 11.72 -31.84 10.91
CA GLU A 250 11.69 -33.03 11.78
C GLU A 250 11.34 -34.31 11.02
N ILE A 251 10.49 -34.23 9.99
CA ILE A 251 10.15 -35.38 9.15
C ILE A 251 11.35 -35.80 8.29
N ILE A 252 12.10 -34.87 7.72
CA ILE A 252 13.25 -35.19 6.87
C ILE A 252 14.36 -35.84 7.70
N ASP A 253 14.59 -35.36 8.92
CA ASP A 253 15.61 -35.90 9.83
C ASP A 253 15.27 -37.31 10.37
N ILE A 254 14.00 -37.73 10.34
CA ILE A 254 13.59 -39.11 10.70
C ILE A 254 13.86 -40.11 9.55
N PHE A 255 13.95 -39.63 8.30
CA PHE A 255 14.16 -40.47 7.12
C PHE A 255 15.60 -40.49 6.62
N HIS A 256 16.53 -39.83 7.33
CA HIS A 256 17.98 -39.89 7.12
C HIS A 256 18.67 -40.56 8.31
#